data_AF-A0A317Z657-F1
#
_entry.id   AF-A0A317Z657-F1
#
_cell.length_a   1.000
_cell.length_b   1.000
_cell.length_c   1.000
_cell.angle_alpha   90.00
_cell.angle_beta   90.00
_cell.angle_gamma   90.00
#
_symmetry.space_group_name_H-M   'P 1'
#
loop_
_entity.id
_entity.type
_entity.pdbx_description
1 polymer ?
#
loop_
_entity_poly.entity_id
_entity_poly.type
_entity_poly.pdbx_seq_one_letter_code
_entity_poly.pdbx_strand_id
1 'polypeptide(L)'
;MTQREYQAQRERNRQRNAKRYNANTRYAKDSKYMMFYHSKAWRDKRKQVLLRDKYLCQSCLRKGYVNPVKNGQRFYVHHIVELKDDWEKRLDMDNLETVCSKCHIEAHRCTNKERG
;
A
#
# COMPACT_ATOMS: atom_id res chain seq x y z
N MET A 1 -18.57 44.16 -0.68
CA MET A 1 -17.99 43.23 -1.67
C MET A 1 -18.94 43.09 -2.83
N THR A 2 -18.48 43.36 -4.04
CA THR A 2 -19.23 43.20 -5.28
C THR A 2 -19.18 41.75 -5.76
N GLN A 3 -20.12 41.36 -6.63
CA GLN A 3 -20.16 40.01 -7.23
C GLN A 3 -18.85 39.63 -7.93
N ARG A 4 -18.17 40.61 -8.56
CA ARG A 4 -16.88 40.42 -9.22
C ARG A 4 -15.76 40.16 -8.21
N GLU A 5 -15.75 40.88 -7.09
CA GLU A 5 -14.76 40.66 -6.02
C GLU A 5 -14.91 39.27 -5.39
N TYR A 6 -16.15 38.82 -5.17
CA TYR A 6 -16.43 37.48 -4.64
C TYR A 6 -15.96 36.36 -5.58
N GLN A 7 -16.23 36.48 -6.88
CA GLN A 7 -15.75 35.51 -7.87
C GLN A 7 -14.22 35.48 -7.94
N ALA A 8 -13.56 36.65 -7.96
CA ALA A 8 -12.11 36.76 -7.94
C ALA A 8 -11.48 36.19 -6.66
N GLN A 9 -12.15 36.31 -5.51
CA GLN A 9 -11.69 35.71 -4.26
C GLN A 9 -11.82 34.18 -4.27
N ARG A 10 -12.93 33.63 -4.80
CA ARG A 10 -13.11 32.18 -4.97
C ARG A 10 -12.07 31.57 -5.90
N GLU A 11 -11.78 32.23 -7.01
CA GLU A 11 -10.78 31.76 -7.97
C GLU A 11 -9.36 31.80 -7.39
N ARG A 12 -9.00 32.88 -6.69
CA ARG A 12 -7.74 32.96 -5.93
C ARG A 12 -7.63 31.86 -4.88
N ASN A 13 -8.70 31.59 -4.14
CA ASN A 13 -8.74 30.49 -3.17
C ASN A 13 -8.61 29.12 -3.83
N ARG A 14 -9.26 28.88 -4.99
CA ARG A 14 -9.14 27.64 -5.77
C ARG A 14 -7.70 27.43 -6.26
N GLN A 15 -7.09 28.46 -6.84
CA GLN A 15 -5.70 28.42 -7.30
C GLN A 15 -4.72 28.19 -6.14
N ARG A 16 -4.91 28.87 -5.01
CA ARG A 16 -4.10 28.68 -3.80
C ARG A 16 -4.26 27.28 -3.21
N ASN A 17 -5.47 26.76 -3.11
CA ASN A 17 -5.75 25.41 -2.61
C ASN A 17 -5.18 24.35 -3.55
N ALA A 18 -5.28 24.53 -4.87
CA ALA A 18 -4.65 23.64 -5.86
C ALA A 18 -3.12 23.67 -5.76
N LYS A 19 -2.51 24.85 -5.56
CA LYS A 19 -1.06 24.96 -5.32
C LYS A 19 -0.63 24.27 -4.02
N ARG A 20 -1.36 24.45 -2.91
CA ARG A 20 -1.08 23.78 -1.62
C ARG A 20 -1.26 22.27 -1.69
N TYR A 21 -2.33 21.79 -2.34
CA TYR A 21 -2.55 20.35 -2.56
C TYR A 21 -1.42 19.74 -3.38
N ASN A 22 -1.02 20.40 -4.47
CA ASN A 22 0.11 19.94 -5.29
C ASN A 22 1.44 20.00 -4.54
N ALA A 23 1.70 21.02 -3.72
CA ALA A 23 2.91 21.09 -2.89
C ALA A 23 2.98 19.92 -1.90
N ASN A 24 1.88 19.64 -1.19
CA ASN A 24 1.80 18.56 -0.21
C ASN A 24 1.75 17.16 -0.84
N THR A 25 1.43 17.01 -2.12
CA THR A 25 1.36 15.69 -2.79
C THR A 25 2.55 15.40 -3.71
N ARG A 26 3.11 16.41 -4.39
CA ARG A 26 4.29 16.25 -5.28
C ARG A 26 5.65 16.41 -4.59
N TYR A 27 5.74 17.13 -3.46
CA TYR A 27 6.99 17.25 -2.68
C TYR A 27 7.01 16.44 -1.38
N ALA A 28 5.85 15.97 -0.89
CA ALA A 28 5.81 14.85 0.08
C ALA A 28 5.96 13.46 -0.59
N LYS A 29 6.25 13.47 -1.90
CA LYS A 29 6.35 12.31 -2.80
C LYS A 29 7.56 11.40 -2.50
N ASP A 30 8.42 11.81 -1.58
CA ASP A 30 9.56 11.06 -1.08
C ASP A 30 9.35 10.62 0.38
N SER A 31 8.12 10.28 0.75
CA SER A 31 7.90 9.47 1.94
C SER A 31 8.79 8.22 1.84
N LYS A 32 9.61 7.99 2.87
CA LYS A 32 10.49 6.82 3.02
C LYS A 32 9.81 5.51 2.58
N TYR A 33 8.52 5.34 2.88
CA TYR A 33 7.71 4.18 2.48
C TYR A 33 7.42 4.12 0.97
N MET A 34 7.07 5.26 0.36
CA MET A 34 6.81 5.34 -1.08
C MET A 34 8.09 5.04 -1.88
N MET A 35 9.22 5.63 -1.48
CA MET A 35 10.53 5.33 -2.10
C MET A 35 10.87 3.85 -1.99
N PHE A 36 10.56 3.21 -0.85
CA PHE A 36 10.77 1.78 -0.67
C PHE A 36 9.92 0.94 -1.63
N TYR A 37 8.63 1.22 -1.79
CA TYR A 37 7.79 0.48 -2.74
C TYR A 37 8.22 0.68 -4.21
N HIS A 38 8.90 1.78 -4.53
CA HIS A 38 9.50 2.00 -5.86
C HIS A 38 10.92 1.42 -6.01
N SER A 39 11.56 1.03 -4.91
CA SER A 39 12.94 0.57 -4.91
C SER A 39 13.13 -0.73 -5.70
N LYS A 40 14.34 -0.92 -6.25
CA LYS A 40 14.74 -2.20 -6.87
C LYS A 40 14.73 -3.34 -5.84
N ALA A 41 15.19 -3.07 -4.62
CA ALA A 41 15.23 -4.07 -3.55
C ALA A 41 13.86 -4.67 -3.26
N TRP A 42 12.82 -3.83 -3.15
CA TRP A 42 11.44 -4.31 -2.96
C TRP A 42 10.95 -5.12 -4.16
N ARG A 43 11.18 -4.64 -5.39
CA ARG A 43 10.74 -5.36 -6.60
C ARG A 43 11.36 -6.75 -6.70
N ASP A 44 12.65 -6.87 -6.38
CA ASP A 44 13.37 -8.15 -6.43
C ASP A 44 12.92 -9.06 -5.28
N LYS A 45 12.79 -8.54 -4.06
CA LYS A 45 12.30 -9.30 -2.90
C LYS A 45 10.87 -9.80 -3.11
N ARG A 46 9.98 -8.95 -3.62
CA ARG A 46 8.60 -9.32 -3.97
C ARG A 46 8.57 -10.50 -4.94
N LYS A 47 9.42 -10.51 -5.96
CA LYS A 47 9.52 -11.64 -6.90
C LYS A 47 9.99 -12.91 -6.20
N GLN A 48 10.99 -12.82 -5.32
CA GLN A 48 11.49 -13.97 -4.54
C GLN A 48 10.39 -14.59 -3.67
N VAL A 49 9.61 -13.76 -2.97
CA VAL A 49 8.50 -14.22 -2.12
C VAL A 49 7.42 -14.91 -2.95
N LEU A 50 7.00 -14.30 -4.07
CA LEU A 50 6.01 -14.92 -4.96
C LEU A 50 6.48 -16.27 -5.52
N LEU A 51 7.75 -16.39 -5.88
CA LEU A 51 8.35 -17.63 -6.37
C LEU A 51 8.43 -18.70 -5.28
N ARG A 52 8.90 -18.34 -4.07
CA ARG A 52 8.92 -19.22 -2.89
C ARG A 52 7.53 -19.81 -2.62
N ASP A 53 6.52 -18.94 -2.65
CA ASP A 53 5.13 -19.28 -2.34
C ASP A 53 4.40 -19.94 -3.52
N LYS A 54 5.09 -20.18 -4.64
CA LYS A 54 4.53 -20.75 -5.88
C LYS A 54 3.30 -20.00 -6.39
N TYR A 55 3.24 -18.69 -6.16
CA TYR A 55 2.09 -17.84 -6.44
C TYR A 55 0.79 -18.33 -5.78
N LEU A 56 0.88 -18.92 -4.59
CA LEU A 56 -0.27 -19.36 -3.80
C LEU A 56 -0.45 -18.50 -2.55
N CYS A 57 -1.71 -18.27 -2.17
CA CYS A 57 -2.04 -17.55 -0.95
C CYS A 57 -1.71 -18.42 0.27
N GLN A 58 -0.74 -18.00 1.07
CA GLN A 58 -0.29 -18.74 2.26
C GLN A 58 -1.37 -18.78 3.34
N SER A 59 -2.14 -17.70 3.50
CA SER A 59 -3.29 -17.67 4.42
C SER A 59 -4.40 -18.66 4.04
N CYS A 60 -4.69 -18.81 2.74
CA CYS A 60 -5.65 -19.82 2.28
C CYS A 60 -5.12 -21.24 2.50
N LEU A 61 -3.83 -21.48 2.20
CA LEU A 61 -3.20 -22.78 2.39
C LEU A 61 -3.24 -23.22 3.87
N ARG A 62 -2.96 -22.31 4.81
CA ARG A 62 -3.09 -22.59 6.26
C ARG A 62 -4.51 -22.96 6.67
N LYS A 63 -5.52 -22.42 5.99
CA LYS A 63 -6.95 -22.74 6.18
C LYS A 63 -7.38 -24.03 5.44
N GLY A 64 -6.47 -24.73 4.75
CA GLY A 64 -6.76 -25.95 4.00
C GLY A 64 -7.32 -25.72 2.58
N TYR A 65 -7.31 -24.48 2.08
CA TYR A 65 -7.81 -24.14 0.75
C TYR A 65 -6.67 -23.81 -0.19
N VAL A 66 -6.62 -24.48 -1.34
CA VAL A 66 -5.78 -24.06 -2.45
C VAL A 66 -6.61 -23.12 -3.31
N ASN A 67 -6.23 -21.84 -3.35
CA ASN A 67 -6.82 -20.89 -4.27
C ASN A 67 -5.86 -20.74 -5.45
N PRO A 68 -5.96 -21.60 -6.49
CA PRO A 68 -5.15 -21.44 -7.68
C PRO A 68 -5.42 -20.07 -8.30
N VAL A 69 -4.47 -19.54 -9.08
CA VAL A 69 -4.63 -18.32 -9.88
C VAL A 69 -5.72 -18.56 -10.94
N LYS A 70 -6.99 -18.62 -10.55
CA LYS A 70 -8.14 -18.77 -11.44
C LYS A 70 -8.76 -17.40 -11.64
N ASN A 71 -9.12 -17.10 -12.89
CA ASN A 71 -9.92 -15.94 -13.27
C ASN A 71 -9.31 -14.57 -12.90
N GLY A 72 -8.04 -14.34 -13.22
CA GLY A 72 -7.42 -13.02 -13.09
C GLY A 72 -7.21 -12.53 -11.65
N GLN A 73 -7.31 -13.42 -10.66
CA GLN A 73 -6.97 -13.08 -9.28
C GLN A 73 -5.52 -12.61 -9.16
N ARG A 74 -5.33 -11.46 -8.51
CA ARG A 74 -4.02 -10.90 -8.22
C ARG A 74 -3.54 -11.35 -6.84
N PHE A 75 -2.30 -11.80 -6.78
CA PHE A 75 -1.57 -12.06 -5.55
C PHE A 75 -0.75 -10.83 -5.16
N TYR A 76 -0.75 -10.56 -3.85
CA TYR A 76 -0.03 -9.47 -3.21
C TYR A 76 0.98 -10.06 -2.25
N VAL A 77 2.08 -9.34 -2.03
CA VAL A 77 3.00 -9.65 -0.93
C VAL A 77 2.62 -8.73 0.22
N HIS A 78 2.27 -9.34 1.35
CA HIS A 78 1.87 -8.66 2.58
C HIS A 78 3.03 -8.71 3.59
N HIS A 79 3.16 -7.63 4.36
CA HIS A 79 4.05 -7.54 5.51
C HIS A 79 3.30 -7.99 6.75
N ILE A 80 3.77 -9.05 7.42
CA ILE A 80 3.15 -9.59 8.65
C ILE A 80 3.26 -8.56 9.79
N VAL A 81 4.46 -8.02 9.98
CA VAL A 81 4.71 -6.80 10.76
C VAL A 81 4.75 -5.64 9.79
N GLU A 82 3.81 -4.71 9.96
CA GLU A 82 3.62 -3.56 9.08
C GLU A 82 4.90 -2.70 9.00
N LEU A 83 5.12 -2.12 7.82
CA LEU A 83 6.30 -1.28 7.52
C LEU A 83 6.53 -0.14 8.52
N LYS A 84 5.43 0.37 9.09
CA LYS A 84 5.44 1.49 10.04
C LYS A 84 5.89 1.07 11.44
N ASP A 85 5.76 -0.21 11.77
CA ASP A 85 6.01 -0.73 13.11
C ASP A 85 7.46 -1.21 13.24
N ASP A 86 7.96 -1.87 12.21
CA ASP A 86 9.33 -2.35 12.16
C ASP A 86 9.92 -2.19 10.74
N TRP A 87 10.70 -1.13 10.57
CA TRP A 87 11.35 -0.84 9.30
C TRP A 87 12.47 -1.83 8.95
N GLU A 88 13.11 -2.45 9.93
CA GLU A 88 14.23 -3.35 9.68
C GLU A 88 13.75 -4.65 9.02
N LYS A 89 12.52 -5.08 9.32
CA LYS A 89 11.88 -6.25 8.72
C LYS A 89 11.28 -6.04 7.33
N ARG A 90 11.43 -4.86 6.71
CA ARG A 90 10.79 -4.52 5.42
C ARG A 90 11.16 -5.45 4.25
N LEU A 91 12.34 -6.08 4.29
CA LEU A 91 12.86 -7.02 3.28
C LEU A 91 13.10 -8.44 3.84
N ASP A 92 12.72 -8.67 5.09
CA ASP A 92 12.87 -9.98 5.73
C ASP A 92 11.91 -10.98 5.05
N MET A 93 12.43 -12.13 4.65
CA MET A 93 11.62 -13.16 3.97
C MET A 93 10.54 -13.72 4.89
N ASP A 94 10.82 -13.83 6.18
CA ASP A 94 9.89 -14.42 7.15
C ASP A 94 8.80 -13.43 7.57
N ASN A 95 9.02 -12.14 7.33
CA ASN A 95 8.02 -11.09 7.52
C ASN A 95 7.13 -10.88 6.29
N LEU A 96 7.34 -11.62 5.20
CA LEU A 96 6.65 -11.43 3.93
C LEU A 96 5.91 -12.71 3.51
N GLU A 97 4.63 -12.55 3.15
CA GLU A 97 3.83 -13.66 2.64
C GLU A 97 2.98 -13.28 1.43
N THR A 98 2.81 -14.24 0.52
CA THR A 98 1.90 -14.12 -0.62
C THR A 98 0.47 -14.33 -0.16
N VAL A 99 -0.40 -13.37 -0.45
CA VAL A 99 -1.83 -13.41 -0.11
C VAL A 99 -2.71 -13.04 -1.30
N CYS A 100 -3.93 -13.57 -1.34
CA CYS A 100 -4.94 -13.11 -2.30
C CYS A 100 -5.55 -11.77 -1.86
N SER A 101 -6.21 -11.06 -2.78
CA SER A 101 -6.87 -9.77 -2.48
C SER A 101 -7.78 -9.82 -1.24
N LYS A 102 -8.58 -10.89 -1.09
CA LYS A 102 -9.49 -11.08 0.05
C LYS A 102 -8.72 -11.19 1.37
N CYS A 103 -7.72 -12.05 1.43
CA CYS A 103 -6.88 -12.22 2.62
C CYS A 103 -6.06 -10.98 2.94
N HIS A 104 -5.59 -10.26 1.92
CA HIS A 104 -4.89 -8.99 2.10
C HIS A 104 -5.79 -7.95 2.81
N ILE A 105 -7.04 -7.80 2.35
CA ILE A 105 -8.00 -6.89 2.99
C ILE A 105 -8.35 -7.35 4.41
N GLU A 106 -8.52 -8.65 4.63
CA GLU A 106 -8.79 -9.24 5.95
C GLU A 106 -7.65 -8.94 6.94
N ALA A 107 -6.40 -9.13 6.52
CA ALA A 107 -5.22 -8.84 7.34
C ALA A 107 -5.16 -7.36 7.76
N HIS A 108 -5.34 -6.43 6.81
CA HIS A 108 -5.40 -4.99 7.10
C HIS A 108 -6.57 -4.59 8.01
N ARG A 109 -7.68 -5.34 7.99
CA ARG A 109 -8.82 -5.08 8.89
C ARG A 109 -8.55 -5.58 10.31
N CYS A 110 -7.88 -6.73 10.45
CA CYS A 110 -7.52 -7.28 11.75
C CYS A 110 -6.48 -6.41 12.47
N THR A 111 -5.44 -5.95 11.77
CA THR A 111 -4.41 -5.07 12.36
C THR A 111 -4.98 -3.74 12.85
N ASN A 112 -6.03 -3.22 12.23
CA ASN A 112 -6.69 -1.99 12.67
C ASN A 112 -7.61 -2.19 13.89
N LYS A 113 -8.15 -3.40 14.11
CA LYS A 113 -9.04 -3.68 15.25
C LYS A 113 -8.29 -3.84 16.57
N GLU A 114 -7.04 -4.30 16.53
CA GLU A 114 -6.21 -4.48 17.73
C GLU A 114 -5.53 -3.18 18.21
N ARG A 115 -5.77 -2.07 17.49
CA ARG A 115 -5.21 -0.74 17.76
C ARG A 115 -6.22 0.25 18.35
N GLY A 116 -7.43 -0.22 18.65
CA GLY A 116 -8.53 0.57 19.21
C GLY A 116 -8.66 0.36 20.71
#